data_AF-A0A0B1P4P5-F1
#
_entry.id   AF-A0A0B1P4P5-F1
#
_cell.length_a   1.000
_cell.length_b   1.000
_cell.length_c   1.000
_cell.angle_alpha   90.00
_cell.angle_beta   90.00
_cell.angle_gamma   90.00
#
_symmetry.space_group_name_H-M   'P 1'
#
loop_
_entity.id
_entity.type
_entity.pdbx_description
1 polymer ?
#
loop_
_entity_poly.entity_id
_entity_poly.type
_entity_poly.pdbx_seq_one_letter_code
_entity_poly.pdbx_strand_id
1 'polypeptide(L)'
;MQSRSPLDLTVYSDGSSDNAGKAGAGYSIYCGTQEIVDNWIPLGNTVEVYDAEIIGAVEGLRAACSHIMVRFATKVAVCLDNEEAALRLHTSSLTPSSSREITEF
;
A
#
# COMPACT_ATOMS: atom_id res chain seq x y z
N MET A 1 7.36 -20.22 3.34
CA MET A 1 7.82 -18.85 3.62
C MET A 1 9.18 -18.68 2.95
N GLN A 2 9.35 -17.75 2.00
CA GLN A 2 10.65 -17.53 1.37
C GLN A 2 11.60 -16.89 2.40
N SER A 3 12.86 -17.32 2.46
CA SER A 3 13.86 -16.64 3.31
C SER A 3 14.07 -15.22 2.78
N ARG A 4 13.80 -14.21 3.61
CA ARG A 4 14.10 -12.80 3.29
C ARG A 4 15.54 -12.51 3.70
N SER A 5 16.28 -11.84 2.82
CA SER A 5 17.58 -11.28 3.19
C SER A 5 17.38 -10.21 4.26
N PRO A 6 18.30 -10.04 5.23
CA PRO A 6 18.25 -8.93 6.19
C PRO A 6 18.26 -7.54 5.53
N LEU A 7 18.66 -7.47 4.26
CA LEU A 7 18.71 -6.24 3.48
C LEU A 7 17.51 -6.09 2.51
N ASP A 8 16.59 -7.06 2.47
CA ASP A 8 15.38 -6.92 1.69
C ASP A 8 14.47 -5.85 2.30
N LEU A 9 13.78 -5.13 1.43
CA LEU A 9 12.85 -4.09 1.83
C LEU A 9 11.44 -4.66 1.93
N THR A 10 10.71 -4.26 2.97
CA THR A 10 9.28 -4.52 3.12
C THR A 10 8.56 -3.20 3.27
N VAL A 11 7.61 -2.94 2.39
CA VAL A 11 6.66 -1.84 2.49
C VAL A 11 5.41 -2.38 3.16
N TYR A 12 4.99 -1.77 4.25
CA TYR A 12 3.68 -1.97 4.84
C TYR A 12 2.81 -0.77 4.47
N SER A 13 1.60 -1.03 4.00
CA SER A 13 0.63 0.00 3.64
C SER A 13 -0.69 -0.26 4.34
N ASP A 14 -1.40 0.81 4.66
CA ASP A 14 -2.76 0.79 5.19
C ASP A 14 -3.56 1.98 4.65
N GLY A 15 -4.86 1.76 4.43
CA GLY A 15 -5.84 2.77 4.06
C GLY A 15 -6.84 2.93 5.19
N SER A 16 -7.14 4.15 5.60
CA SER A 16 -8.13 4.41 6.66
C SER A 16 -8.98 5.63 6.35
N SER A 17 -10.07 5.79 7.09
CA SER A 17 -10.92 6.97 7.03
C SER A 17 -11.31 7.43 8.43
N ASP A 18 -11.49 8.74 8.60
CA ASP A 18 -12.01 9.29 9.84
C ASP A 18 -13.54 9.19 9.91
N ASN A 19 -14.11 9.55 11.07
CA ASN A 19 -15.56 9.53 11.29
C ASN A 19 -16.34 10.51 10.38
N ALA A 20 -15.66 11.43 9.69
CA ALA A 20 -16.25 12.35 8.72
C ALA A 20 -16.17 11.80 7.27
N GLY A 21 -15.64 10.58 7.09
CA GLY A 21 -15.47 9.93 5.79
C GLY A 21 -14.27 10.45 5.01
N LYS A 22 -13.33 11.16 5.64
CA LYS A 22 -12.09 11.57 4.99
C LYS A 22 -11.11 10.41 4.99
N ALA A 23 -10.77 9.92 3.80
CA ALA A 23 -9.77 8.89 3.63
C ALA A 23 -8.34 9.43 3.67
N GLY A 24 -7.42 8.56 4.07
CA GLY A 24 -5.98 8.74 4.01
C GLY A 24 -5.28 7.40 3.87
N ALA A 25 -4.06 7.45 3.37
CA ALA A 25 -3.18 6.30 3.24
C ALA A 25 -1.93 6.47 4.09
N GLY A 26 -1.42 5.39 4.64
CA GLY A 26 -0.15 5.35 5.36
C GLY A 26 0.75 4.28 4.78
N TYR A 27 2.05 4.51 4.82
CA TYR A 27 3.03 3.45 4.58
C TYR A 27 4.26 3.59 5.47
N SER A 28 4.87 2.45 5.77
CA SER A 28 6.18 2.34 6.42
C SER A 28 7.07 1.37 5.66
N ILE A 29 8.36 1.67 5.58
CA ILE A 29 9.37 0.88 4.87
C ILE A 29 10.37 0.35 5.88
N TYR A 30 10.58 -0.95 5.84
CA TYR A 30 11.51 -1.67 6.69
C TYR A 30 12.63 -2.28 5.86
N CYS A 31 13.87 -2.15 6.32
CA CYS A 31 15.01 -2.93 5.86
C CYS A 31 15.31 -4.00 6.92
N GLY A 32 15.00 -5.26 6.63
CA GLY A 32 15.01 -6.30 7.66
C GLY A 32 14.02 -5.97 8.78
N THR A 33 14.52 -5.68 9.98
CA THR A 33 13.71 -5.30 11.15
C THR A 33 13.75 -3.82 11.48
N GLN A 34 14.51 -3.01 10.72
CA GLN A 34 14.66 -1.58 10.97
C GLN A 34 13.71 -0.79 10.09
N GLU A 35 12.85 0.03 10.69
CA GLU A 35 12.09 1.04 9.97
C GLU A 35 13.02 2.14 9.46
N ILE A 36 12.92 2.49 8.18
CA ILE A 36 13.81 3.46 7.52
C ILE A 36 13.05 4.66 6.96
N VAL A 37 11.76 4.52 6.67
CA VAL A 37 10.88 5.58 6.15
C VAL A 37 9.47 5.31 6.63
N ASP A 38 8.77 6.34 7.07
CA ASP A 38 7.33 6.36 7.28
C ASP A 38 6.73 7.61 6.66
N ASN A 39 5.50 7.51 6.15
CA ASN A 39 4.77 8.67 5.67
C ASN A 39 3.25 8.43 5.64
N TRP A 40 2.50 9.52 5.61
CA TRP A 40 1.05 9.51 5.45
C TRP A 40 0.59 10.47 4.34
N ILE A 41 -0.56 10.15 3.73
CA ILE A 41 -1.10 10.85 2.56
C ILE A 41 -2.58 11.18 2.83
N PRO A 42 -2.95 12.47 2.96
CA PRO A 42 -4.36 12.87 3.01
C PRO A 42 -5.00 12.74 1.62
N LEU A 43 -6.14 12.06 1.53
CA LEU A 43 -6.82 11.80 0.26
C LEU A 43 -8.20 12.48 0.14
N GLY A 44 -8.77 12.94 1.26
CA GLY A 44 -10.02 13.70 1.24
C GLY A 44 -11.26 12.80 1.27
N ASN A 45 -12.42 13.37 0.92
CA ASN A 45 -13.72 12.71 1.11
C ASN A 45 -14.22 11.99 -0.16
N THR A 46 -13.45 11.99 -1.24
CA THR A 46 -13.83 11.43 -2.54
C THR A 46 -13.12 10.12 -2.86
N VAL A 47 -12.38 9.58 -1.89
CA VAL A 47 -11.53 8.40 -2.07
C VAL A 47 -12.03 7.34 -1.10
N GLU A 48 -12.27 6.13 -1.59
CA GLU A 48 -12.66 5.00 -0.73
C GLU A 48 -11.43 4.45 0.00
N VAL A 49 -11.65 3.75 1.12
CA VAL A 49 -10.57 3.11 1.87
C VAL A 49 -9.78 2.12 1.01
N TYR A 50 -10.47 1.42 0.10
CA TYR A 50 -9.86 0.54 -0.89
C TYR A 50 -8.86 1.27 -1.80
N ASP A 51 -9.26 2.43 -2.35
CA ASP A 51 -8.38 3.25 -3.18
C ASP A 51 -7.21 3.80 -2.35
N ALA A 52 -7.46 4.20 -1.11
CA ALA A 52 -6.44 4.69 -0.20
C ALA A 52 -5.36 3.64 0.05
N GLU A 53 -5.75 2.39 0.27
CA GLU A 53 -4.80 1.30 0.49
C GLU A 53 -3.92 1.02 -0.74
N ILE A 54 -4.50 1.05 -1.94
CA ILE A 54 -3.76 0.93 -3.20
C ILE A 54 -2.80 2.12 -3.38
N ILE A 55 -3.26 3.34 -3.09
CA ILE A 55 -2.43 4.55 -3.18
C ILE A 55 -1.25 4.46 -2.20
N GLY A 56 -1.50 4.06 -0.96
CA GLY A 56 -0.46 3.85 0.05
C GLY A 56 0.58 2.81 -0.40
N ALA A 57 0.13 1.71 -0.99
CA ALA A 57 0.99 0.63 -1.46
C ALA A 57 1.87 1.10 -2.64
N VAL A 58 1.30 1.83 -3.60
CA VAL A 58 2.02 2.37 -4.77
C VAL A 58 3.03 3.44 -4.34
N GLU A 59 2.62 4.38 -3.49
CA GLU A 59 3.50 5.44 -3.01
C GLU A 59 4.61 4.90 -2.11
N GLY A 60 4.30 3.93 -1.25
CA GLY A 60 5.29 3.24 -0.42
C GLY A 60 6.30 2.45 -1.25
N LEU A 61 5.85 1.74 -2.30
CA LEU A 61 6.75 1.06 -3.23
C LEU A 61 7.63 2.06 -3.99
N ARG A 62 7.07 3.18 -4.45
CA ARG A 62 7.83 4.26 -5.11
C ARG A 62 8.91 4.84 -4.20
N ALA A 63 8.57 5.08 -2.94
CA ALA A 63 9.51 5.54 -1.92
C ALA A 63 10.60 4.49 -1.64
N ALA A 64 10.24 3.20 -1.56
CA ALA A 64 11.20 2.12 -1.38
C ALA A 64 12.20 2.03 -2.54
N CYS A 65 11.72 2.12 -3.79
CA CYS A 65 12.55 2.13 -4.99
C CYS A 65 13.45 3.39 -5.10
N SER A 66 13.09 4.47 -4.43
CA SER A 66 13.88 5.71 -4.40
C SER A 66 14.91 5.72 -3.26
N HIS A 67 14.77 4.84 -2.27
CA HIS A 67 15.64 4.79 -1.10
C HIS A 67 16.98 4.10 -1.41
N ILE A 68 18.09 4.60 -0.85
CA ILE A 68 19.44 4.07 -1.14
C ILE A 68 19.60 2.58 -0.84
N MET A 69 18.88 2.08 0.18
CA MET A 69 18.93 0.67 0.59
C MET A 69 18.43 -0.30 -0.47
N VAL A 70 17.61 0.14 -1.44
CA VAL A 70 17.14 -0.73 -2.52
C VAL A 70 18.30 -1.29 -3.37
N ARG A 71 19.44 -0.59 -3.41
CA ARG A 71 20.63 -1.04 -4.14
C ARG A 71 21.27 -2.29 -3.55
N PHE A 72 20.98 -2.60 -2.29
CA PHE A 72 21.47 -3.77 -1.56
C PHE A 72 20.40 -4.85 -1.36
N ALA A 73 19.14 -4.51 -1.63
CA ALA A 73 18.01 -5.42 -1.52
C ALA A 73 18.01 -6.41 -2.70
N THR A 74 17.70 -7.67 -2.42
CA THR A 74 17.44 -8.65 -3.49
C THR A 74 15.97 -8.65 -3.89
N LYS A 75 15.10 -8.21 -2.97
CA LYS A 75 13.65 -8.15 -3.13
C LYS A 75 13.07 -6.94 -2.43
N VAL A 76 11.98 -6.43 -2.99
CA VAL A 76 11.06 -5.50 -2.32
C VAL A 76 9.71 -6.20 -2.22
N ALA A 77 9.19 -6.35 -1.01
CA ALA A 77 7.86 -6.87 -0.76
C ALA A 77 6.93 -5.72 -0.38
N VAL A 78 5.69 -5.77 -0.87
CA VAL A 78 4.62 -4.87 -0.42
C VAL A 78 3.61 -5.72 0.34
N CYS A 79 3.24 -5.28 1.53
CA CYS A 79 2.33 -5.94 2.44
C CYS A 79 1.20 -4.96 2.79
N LEU A 80 -0.02 -5.45 2.64
CA LEU A 80 -1.28 -4.76 2.91
C LEU A 80 -2.27 -5.84 3.34
N ASP A 81 -3.29 -5.48 4.10
CA ASP A 81 -4.21 -6.43 4.74
C ASP A 81 -5.46 -6.73 3.89
N ASN A 82 -5.71 -5.96 2.83
CA ASN A 82 -6.80 -6.20 1.89
C ASN A 82 -6.38 -7.06 0.71
N GLU A 83 -6.92 -8.28 0.68
CA GLU A 83 -6.66 -9.27 -0.36
C GLU A 83 -7.08 -8.77 -1.76
N GLU A 84 -8.22 -8.07 -1.88
CA GLU A 84 -8.67 -7.50 -3.16
C GLU A 84 -7.71 -6.42 -3.66
N ALA A 85 -7.18 -5.58 -2.78
CA ALA A 85 -6.17 -4.58 -3.15
C ALA A 85 -4.86 -5.26 -3.59
N ALA A 86 -4.44 -6.33 -2.90
CA ALA A 86 -3.25 -7.10 -3.28
C ALA A 86 -3.42 -7.78 -4.64
N LEU A 87 -4.56 -8.43 -4.89
CA LEU A 87 -4.90 -9.04 -6.19
C LEU A 87 -4.93 -7.98 -7.29
N ARG A 88 -5.48 -6.81 -6.98
CA ARG A 88 -5.54 -5.68 -7.90
C ARG A 88 -4.16 -5.19 -8.32
N LEU A 89 -3.27 -4.99 -7.35
CA LEU A 89 -1.88 -4.61 -7.60
C LEU A 89 -1.11 -5.67 -8.39
N HIS A 90 -1.43 -6.94 -8.17
CA HIS A 90 -0.76 -8.06 -8.85
C HIS A 90 -1.18 -8.23 -10.31
N THR A 91 -2.46 -8.03 -10.62
CA THR A 91 -3.05 -8.46 -11.90
C THR A 91 -3.01 -7.42 -13.02
N SER A 92 -2.54 -6.19 -12.77
CA SER A 92 -2.47 -5.10 -13.77
C SER A 92 -3.79 -4.82 -14.52
N SER A 93 -4.93 -5.32 -14.03
CA SER A 93 -6.23 -5.11 -14.67
C SER A 93 -6.84 -3.86 -14.06
N LEU A 94 -6.80 -2.73 -14.77
CA LEU A 94 -7.49 -1.50 -14.37
C LEU A 94 -9.01 -1.64 -14.64
N THR A 95 -9.78 -2.33 -13.80
CA THR A 95 -11.25 -2.16 -13.81
C THR A 95 -11.60 -0.82 -13.15
N PRO A 96 -12.41 0.06 -13.77
CA PRO A 96 -12.87 1.25 -13.08
C PRO A 96 -13.52 0.87 -11.75
N SER A 97 -13.28 1.71 -10.73
CA SER A 97 -13.83 1.59 -9.38
C SER A 97 -15.23 1.01 -9.42
N SER A 98 -15.46 -0.10 -8.73
CA SER A 98 -16.81 -0.61 -8.53
C SER A 98 -17.52 0.35 -7.58
N SER A 99 -18.10 1.42 -8.13
CA SER A 99 -19.20 2.08 -7.46
C SER A 99 -20.20 0.98 -7.10
N ARG A 100 -20.49 0.87 -5.81
CA ARG A 100 -21.44 -0.09 -5.25
C ARG A 100 -22.78 0.11 -5.97
N GLU A 101 -23.11 -0.74 -6.93
CA GLU A 101 -24.51 -0.98 -7.26
C GLU A 101 -25.08 -1.74 -6.07
N ILE A 102 -25.64 -0.99 -5.13
CA ILE A 102 -26.61 -1.52 -4.18
C ILE A 102 -27.82 -1.91 -5.03
N THR A 103 -27.90 -3.17 -5.42
CA THR A 103 -29.17 -3.75 -5.85
C THR A 103 -29.82 -4.33 -4.61
N GLU A 104 -30.75 -3.57 -4.02
CA GLU A 104 -31.77 -4.12 -3.13
C GLU A 104 -32.56 -5.20 -3.89
N PHE A 105 -32.74 -6.37 -3.27
CA PHE A 105 -33.96 -7.18 -3.35
C PHE A 105 -34.17 -7.94 -2.04
#